data_AF-A0A6I9S8P7-F1
#
_entry.id   AF-A0A6I9S8P7-F1
#
_cell.length_a   1.000
_cell.length_b   1.000
_cell.length_c   1.000
_cell.angle_alpha   90.00
_cell.angle_beta   90.00
_cell.angle_gamma   90.00
#
_symmetry.space_group_name_H-M   'P 1'
#
loop_
_entity.id
_entity.type
_entity.pdbx_description
1 polymer ?
#
loop_
_entity_poly.entity_id
_entity_poly.type
_entity_poly.pdbx_seq_one_letter_code
_entity_poly.pdbx_strand_id
1 'polypeptide(L)'
;MSSRRSRITEEEINELISKLQSILPETRRRGTSRASASKLLKETCNYIKSLHREVDDLSDRLSDLLATMDTNSPHAEIVRSLLQS
;
A
#
# COMPACT_ATOMS: atom_id res chain seq x y z
N MET A 1 3.17 -39.61 -10.95
CA MET A 1 4.07 -38.43 -10.96
C MET A 1 3.88 -37.73 -9.62
N SER A 2 4.84 -37.89 -8.70
CA SER A 2 4.72 -37.31 -7.36
C SER A 2 5.02 -35.83 -7.47
N SER A 3 4.00 -34.98 -7.31
CA SER A 3 4.18 -33.53 -7.19
C SER A 3 5.17 -33.27 -6.06
N ARG A 4 6.42 -32.98 -6.41
CA ARG A 4 7.39 -32.38 -5.50
C ARG A 4 6.75 -31.08 -5.04
N ARG A 5 6.10 -31.10 -3.87
CA ARG A 5 5.91 -29.85 -3.11
C ARG A 5 7.31 -29.30 -2.94
N SER A 6 7.63 -28.24 -3.67
CA SER A 6 8.78 -27.41 -3.36
C SER A 6 8.66 -27.06 -1.88
N ARG A 7 9.54 -27.63 -1.07
CA ARG A 7 9.64 -27.23 0.33
C ARG A 7 10.14 -25.80 0.28
N ILE A 8 9.31 -24.88 0.73
CA ILE A 8 9.71 -23.49 0.95
C ILE A 8 10.96 -23.54 1.84
N THR A 9 12.06 -22.93 1.41
CA THR A 9 13.31 -22.93 2.14
C THR A 9 13.36 -21.78 3.15
N GLU A 10 14.25 -21.87 4.13
CA GLU A 10 14.43 -20.82 5.13
C GLU A 10 14.99 -19.53 4.51
N GLU A 11 15.79 -19.66 3.46
CA GLU A 11 16.30 -18.54 2.66
C GLU A 11 15.16 -17.79 1.96
N GLU A 12 14.21 -18.51 1.33
CA GLU A 12 13.04 -17.90 0.68
C GLU A 12 12.17 -17.14 1.70
N ILE A 13 12.03 -17.67 2.92
CA ILE A 13 11.32 -17.01 4.01
C ILE A 13 12.03 -15.74 4.47
N ASN A 14 13.36 -15.79 4.63
CA ASN A 14 14.16 -14.63 5.05
C ASN A 14 14.21 -13.53 3.98
N GLU A 15 14.24 -13.89 2.71
CA GLU A 15 14.15 -12.94 1.60
C GLU A 15 12.78 -12.24 1.60
N LEU A 16 11.69 -13.00 1.78
CA LEU A 16 10.35 -12.44 1.90
C LEU A 16 10.24 -11.47 3.09
N ILE A 17 10.78 -11.84 4.25
CA ILE A 17 10.82 -10.98 5.45
C ILE A 17 11.54 -9.67 5.14
N SER A 18 12.69 -9.73 4.46
CA SER A 18 13.48 -8.55 4.09
C SER A 18 12.71 -7.62 3.15
N LYS A 19 12.00 -8.18 2.17
CA LYS A 19 11.11 -7.44 1.26
C LYS A 19 9.91 -6.81 1.99
N LEU A 20 9.30 -7.52 2.93
CA LEU A 20 8.18 -7.01 3.71
C LEU A 20 8.61 -5.86 4.65
N GLN A 21 9.81 -5.95 5.24
CA GLN A 21 10.37 -4.85 6.02
C GLN A 21 10.63 -3.61 5.16
N SER A 22 11.11 -3.78 3.92
CA SER A 22 11.42 -2.66 3.02
C SER A 22 10.19 -1.93 2.45
N ILE A 23 8.99 -2.49 2.55
CA ILE A 23 7.75 -1.79 2.15
C ILE A 23 7.01 -1.15 3.31
N LEU A 24 7.33 -1.52 4.56
CA LEU A 24 6.75 -0.90 5.73
C LEU A 24 7.35 0.50 5.97
N PRO A 25 6.56 1.45 6.50
CA PRO A 25 7.08 2.77 6.85
C PRO A 25 8.12 2.68 7.98
N GLU A 26 9.10 3.58 7.97
CA GLU A 26 10.23 3.62 8.92
C GLU A 26 9.82 3.58 10.40
N THR A 27 8.67 4.17 10.72
CA THR A 27 8.07 4.15 12.07
C THR A 27 7.70 2.73 12.52
N ARG A 28 7.27 1.87 11.59
CA ARG A 28 6.94 0.46 11.85
C ARG A 28 8.16 -0.45 11.75
N ARG A 29 9.12 -0.14 10.88
CA ARG A 29 10.39 -0.91 10.75
C ARG A 29 11.14 -1.05 12.08
N ARG A 30 11.17 0.03 12.88
CA ARG A 30 11.81 0.02 14.21
C ARG A 30 11.15 -0.94 15.20
N GLY A 31 9.83 -1.12 15.12
CA GLY A 31 9.07 -2.06 15.94
C GLY A 31 9.16 -3.51 15.45
N THR A 32 9.53 -3.73 14.18
CA THR A 32 9.58 -5.05 13.54
C THR A 32 10.95 -5.71 13.51
N SER A 33 12.03 -4.98 13.86
CA SER A 33 13.41 -5.51 13.85
C SER A 33 13.61 -6.78 14.70
N ARG A 34 12.74 -7.02 15.69
CA ARG A 34 12.70 -8.26 16.50
C ARG A 34 11.34 -9.00 16.44
N ALA A 35 10.49 -8.67 15.47
CA ALA A 35 9.18 -9.29 15.33
C ALA A 35 9.27 -10.66 14.63
N SER A 36 8.40 -11.60 15.02
CA SER A 36 8.23 -12.86 14.29
C SER A 36 7.77 -12.60 12.85
N ALA A 37 8.06 -13.54 11.94
CA ALA A 37 7.57 -13.49 10.56
C ALA A 37 6.04 -13.30 10.48
N SER A 38 5.30 -13.96 11.38
CA SER A 38 3.83 -13.82 11.47
C SER A 38 3.37 -12.42 11.88
N LYS A 39 4.09 -11.77 12.80
CA LYS A 39 3.79 -10.40 13.22
C LYS A 39 4.10 -9.41 12.10
N LEU A 40 5.25 -9.57 11.44
CA LEU A 40 5.63 -8.75 10.28
C LEU A 40 4.59 -8.84 9.16
N LEU A 41 4.20 -10.06 8.77
CA LEU A 41 3.15 -10.30 7.78
C LEU A 41 1.84 -9.60 8.16
N LYS A 42 1.41 -9.74 9.42
CA LYS A 42 0.20 -9.07 9.92
C LYS A 42 0.30 -7.55 9.82
N GLU A 43 1.44 -6.97 10.19
CA GLU A 43 1.67 -5.53 10.09
C GLU A 43 1.68 -5.04 8.64
N THR A 44 2.30 -5.79 7.72
CA THR A 44 2.24 -5.49 6.29
C THR A 44 0.81 -5.56 5.77
N CYS A 45 0.04 -6.61 6.08
CA CYS A 45 -1.36 -6.70 5.67
C CYS A 45 -2.20 -5.54 6.23
N ASN A 46 -1.94 -5.13 7.47
CA ASN A 46 -2.62 -3.98 8.06
C ASN A 46 -2.24 -2.67 7.38
N TYR A 47 -0.98 -2.51 6.97
CA TYR A 47 -0.53 -1.34 6.24
C TYR A 47 -1.14 -1.26 4.84
N ILE A 48 -1.20 -2.39 4.11
CA ILE A 48 -1.90 -2.45 2.81
C ILE A 48 -3.37 -2.04 2.98
N LYS A 49 -4.04 -2.53 4.03
CA LYS A 49 -5.42 -2.14 4.32
C LYS A 49 -5.57 -0.66 4.66
N SER A 50 -4.62 -0.04 5.36
CA SER A 50 -4.68 1.40 5.64
C SER A 50 -4.47 2.21 4.36
N LEU A 51 -3.51 1.81 3.52
CA LEU A 51 -3.28 2.45 2.22
C LEU A 51 -4.52 2.41 1.33
N HIS A 52 -5.20 1.27 1.24
CA HIS A 52 -6.45 1.20 0.48
C HIS A 52 -7.50 2.19 1.00
N ARG A 53 -7.69 2.27 2.32
CA ARG A 53 -8.62 3.24 2.91
C ARG A 53 -8.21 4.69 2.65
N GLU A 54 -6.93 5.00 2.75
CA GLU A 54 -6.41 6.34 2.47
C GLU A 54 -6.62 6.73 1.00
N VAL A 55 -6.48 5.78 0.07
CA VAL A 55 -6.79 5.98 -1.35
C VAL A 55 -8.29 6.20 -1.57
N ASP A 56 -9.14 5.37 -0.96
CA ASP A 56 -10.60 5.49 -1.06
C ASP A 56 -11.07 6.86 -0.50
N ASP A 57 -10.64 7.22 0.72
CA ASP A 57 -10.97 8.50 1.36
C ASP A 57 -10.47 9.70 0.53
N LEU A 58 -9.28 9.61 -0.06
CA LEU A 58 -8.74 10.68 -0.90
C LEU A 58 -9.52 10.80 -2.22
N SER A 59 -9.92 9.67 -2.80
CA SER A 59 -10.72 9.61 -4.02
C SER A 59 -12.10 10.23 -3.81
N ASP A 60 -12.75 9.94 -2.68
CA ASP A 60 -14.05 10.52 -2.32
C ASP A 60 -13.94 12.03 -2.11
N ARG A 61 -12.95 12.47 -1.32
CA ARG A 61 -12.70 13.92 -1.09
C ARG A 61 -12.39 14.67 -2.37
N LEU A 62 -11.64 14.05 -3.29
CA LEU A 62 -11.37 14.63 -4.60
C LEU A 62 -12.64 14.72 -5.44
N SER A 63 -13.48 13.69 -5.42
CA SER A 63 -14.76 13.68 -6.13
C SER A 63 -15.70 14.77 -5.64
N ASP A 64 -15.80 14.96 -4.32
CA ASP A 64 -16.59 16.05 -3.71
C ASP A 64 -16.04 17.44 -4.08
N LEU A 65 -14.71 17.59 -4.06
CA LEU A 65 -14.07 18.84 -4.46
C LEU A 65 -14.36 19.16 -5.93
N LEU A 66 -14.30 18.15 -6.81
CA LEU A 66 -14.61 18.31 -8.23
C LEU A 66 -16.10 18.62 -8.46
N ALA A 67 -17.00 18.05 -7.67
CA ALA A 67 -18.45 18.29 -7.77
C ALA A 67 -18.85 19.70 -7.32
N THR A 68 -18.11 20.28 -6.38
CA THR A 68 -18.35 21.64 -5.86
C THR A 68 -17.63 22.73 -6.66
N MET A 69 -16.64 22.35 -7.48
CA MET A 69 -15.89 23.28 -8.31
C MET A 69 -16.72 23.70 -9.55
N ASP A 70 -16.69 24.99 -9.88
CA ASP A 70 -17.27 25.45 -11.15
C ASP A 70 -16.47 24.82 -12.29
N THR A 71 -17.12 23.91 -13.01
CA THR A 71 -16.54 23.11 -14.10
C THR A 71 -16.08 23.94 -15.28
N ASN A 72 -16.48 25.21 -15.37
CA ASN A 72 -16.08 26.16 -16.41
C ASN A 72 -14.91 27.06 -15.96
N SER A 73 -14.42 26.91 -14.74
CA SER A 73 -13.29 27.69 -14.25
C SER A 73 -11.95 27.17 -14.79
N PRO A 74 -10.95 28.05 -15.03
CA PRO A 74 -9.62 27.63 -15.47
C PRO A 74 -8.90 26.72 -14.45
N HIS A 75 -9.27 26.80 -13.17
CA HIS A 75 -8.76 25.90 -12.13
C HIS A 75 -9.27 24.46 -12.32
N ALA A 76 -10.51 24.28 -12.79
CA ALA A 76 -11.06 22.97 -13.08
C ALA A 76 -10.36 22.28 -14.25
N GLU A 77 -9.94 23.05 -15.24
CA GLU A 77 -9.22 22.56 -16.41
C GLU A 77 -7.83 22.04 -16.05
N ILE A 78 -7.11 22.74 -15.16
CA ILE A 78 -5.81 22.30 -14.62
C ILE A 78 -5.94 20.96 -13.88
N VAL A 79 -6.93 20.83 -12.99
CA VAL A 79 -7.13 19.59 -12.22
C VAL A 79 -7.48 18.42 -13.15
N ARG A 80 -8.34 18.64 -14.17
CA ARG A 80 -8.65 17.60 -15.17
C ARG A 80 -7.41 17.17 -15.96
N SER A 81 -6.56 18.12 -16.37
CA SER A 81 -5.32 17.82 -17.08
C SER A 81 -4.37 16.96 -16.23
N LEU A 82 -4.29 17.22 -14.93
CA LEU A 82 -3.44 16.45 -14.01
C LEU A 82 -3.97 15.03 -13.78
N LEU A 83 -5.29 14.82 -13.83
CA LEU A 83 -5.93 13.50 -13.62
C LEU A 83 -6.02 12.64 -14.89
N GLN A 84 -5.93 13.24 -16.07
CA GLN A 84 -5.95 12.53 -17.37
C GLN A 84 -4.55 12.11 -17.87
N SER A 85 -3.50 12.43 -17.11
CA SER A 85 -2.09 12.09 -17.41
C SER A 85 -1.74 10.69 -16.90
#